data_AF-A0A2H0TP52-F1
#
_entry.id   AF-A0A2H0TP52-F1
#
_cell.length_a   1.000
_cell.length_b   1.000
_cell.length_c   1.000
_cell.angle_alpha   90.00
_cell.angle_beta   90.00
_cell.angle_gamma   90.00
#
_symmetry.space_group_name_H-M   'P 1'
#
loop_
_entity.id
_entity.type
_entity.pdbx_description
1 polymer ?
#
loop_
_entity_poly.entity_id
_entity_poly.type
_entity_poly.pdbx_seq_one_letter_code
_entity_poly.pdbx_strand_id
1 'polypeptide(L)' 'MQNILSLKDFRTKLTDYTKRVSEKGDSFVVFKKSKPVFMVVPIDHDGEWQTVLNFSEINPKGVTFKDIRKAAKELL' A
#
# COMPACT_ATOMS: atom_id res chain seq x y z
N MET A 1 -3.96 -12.78 -6.26
CA MET A 1 -4.05 -13.86 -5.25
C MET A 1 -3.26 -13.42 -4.03
N GLN A 2 -3.81 -13.51 -2.81
CA GLN A 2 -3.09 -13.03 -1.62
C GLN A 2 -2.02 -14.04 -1.20
N ASN A 3 -0.76 -13.69 -1.39
CA ASN A 3 0.37 -14.49 -0.92
C ASN A 3 0.50 -14.31 0.60
N ILE A 4 -0.07 -15.24 1.37
CA ILE A 4 -0.07 -15.22 2.83
C ILE A 4 1.07 -16.11 3.34
N LEU A 5 1.83 -15.60 4.31
CA LEU A 5 2.87 -16.38 4.97
C LEU A 5 2.86 -16.18 6.50
N SER A 6 3.40 -17.14 7.23
CA SER A 6 3.54 -17.02 8.69
C SER A 6 4.82 -16.27 9.05
N LEU A 7 4.82 -15.55 10.18
CA LEU A 7 6.01 -14.87 10.69
C LEU A 7 7.18 -15.84 10.93
N LYS A 8 6.88 -17.09 11.32
CA LYS A 8 7.90 -18.13 11.48
C LYS A 8 8.57 -18.45 10.14
N ASP A 9 7.78 -18.71 9.10
CA ASP A 9 8.28 -19.04 7.77
C ASP A 9 9.06 -17.88 7.15
N PHE A 10 8.55 -16.64 7.28
CA PHE A 10 9.25 -15.42 6.86
C PHE A 10 10.65 -15.34 7.45
N ARG A 11 10.75 -15.53 8.77
CA ARG A 11 12.00 -15.38 9.50
C ARG A 11 13.02 -16.48 9.16
N THR A 12 12.54 -17.68 8.83
CA THR A 12 13.42 -18.80 8.43
C THR A 12 13.90 -18.72 6.99
N LYS A 13 13.21 -17.99 6.12
CA LYS A 13 13.49 -17.90 4.68
C LYS A 13 13.66 -16.44 4.22
N LEU A 14 14.21 -15.59 5.09
CA LEU A 14 14.26 -14.16 4.86
C LEU A 14 14.95 -13.82 3.54
N THR A 15 16.09 -14.46 3.25
CA THR A 15 16.84 -14.25 1.99
C THR A 15 16.00 -14.54 0.75
N ASP A 16 15.24 -15.64 0.75
CA ASP A 16 14.41 -16.03 -0.40
C ASP A 16 13.27 -15.05 -0.59
N TYR A 17 12.58 -14.67 0.50
CA TYR A 17 11.50 -13.71 0.44
C TYR A 17 11.99 -12.32 0.04
N THR A 18 13.13 -11.86 0.54
CA THR A 18 13.73 -10.59 0.11
C THR A 18 13.97 -10.58 -1.39
N LYS A 19 14.59 -11.63 -1.96
CA LYS A 19 14.79 -11.72 -3.42
C LYS A 19 13.49 -11.72 -4.19
N ARG A 20 12.49 -12.47 -3.73
CA ARG A 20 11.17 -12.50 -4.36
C ARG A 20 10.51 -11.12 -4.37
N VAL A 21 10.59 -10.38 -3.27
CA VAL A 21 10.07 -9.02 -3.17
C VAL A 21 10.88 -8.08 -4.06
N SER A 22 12.21 -8.05 -3.95
CA SER A 22 13.05 -7.06 -4.64
C SER A 22 13.23 -7.32 -6.14
N GLU A 23 13.28 -8.58 -6.57
CA GLU A 23 13.61 -8.94 -7.96
C GLU A 23 12.38 -9.35 -8.77
N LYS A 24 11.34 -9.90 -8.12
CA LYS A 24 10.14 -10.41 -8.82
C LYS A 24 8.89 -9.55 -8.62
N GLY A 25 8.95 -8.56 -7.72
CA GLY A 25 7.80 -7.70 -7.42
C GLY A 25 6.74 -8.39 -6.56
N ASP A 26 7.06 -9.51 -5.90
CA ASP A 26 6.08 -10.23 -5.09
C ASP A 26 5.72 -9.41 -3.83
N SER A 27 4.42 -9.41 -3.48
CA SER A 27 3.90 -8.82 -2.24
C SER A 27 3.36 -9.91 -1.31
N PHE A 28 3.61 -9.79 0.00
CA PHE A 28 3.19 -10.78 1.01
C PHE A 28 2.54 -10.16 2.23
N VAL A 29 1.46 -10.78 2.72
CA VAL A 29 0.89 -10.46 4.04
C VAL A 29 1.42 -11.45 5.07
N VAL A 30 2.06 -10.92 6.11
CA VAL A 30 2.66 -11.72 7.19
C VAL A 30 1.68 -11.88 8.33
N PHE A 31 1.46 -13.12 8.76
CA PHE A 31 0.56 -13.47 9.84
C PHE A 31 1.31 -13.96 11.09
N LYS A 32 0.82 -13.59 12.27
CA LYS A 32 1.24 -14.13 13.57
C LYS A 32 0.00 -14.55 14.35
N LYS A 33 -0.07 -15.83 14.76
CA LYS A 33 -1.23 -16.40 15.49
C LYS A 33 -2.56 -16.11 14.77
N SER A 34 -2.60 -16.38 13.48
CA SER A 34 -3.77 -16.15 12.60
C SER A 34 -4.25 -14.69 12.50
N LYS A 35 -3.43 -13.73 12.93
CA LYS A 35 -3.69 -12.30 12.74
C LYS A 35 -2.67 -11.70 11.76
N PRO A 36 -3.08 -10.88 10.78
CA PRO A 36 -2.15 -10.14 9.95
C PRO A 36 -1.38 -9.14 10.83
N VAL A 37 -0.07 -9.02 10.62
CA VAL A 37 0.80 -8.12 11.41
C VAL A 37 1.45 -7.03 10.57
N PHE A 38 1.90 -7.34 9.36
CA PHE A 38 2.46 -6.37 8.41
C PHE A 38 2.45 -6.96 7.00
N MET A 39 2.66 -6.10 6.00
CA MET A 39 2.86 -6.48 4.61
C MET A 39 4.31 -6.19 4.22
N VAL A 40 4.88 -7.04 3.37
CA VAL A 40 6.18 -6.79 2.73
C VAL A 40 5.92 -6.61 1.24
N VAL A 41 6.29 -5.46 0.73
CA VAL A 41 6.10 -5.06 -0.67
C VAL A 41 7.41 -4.53 -1.24
N PRO A 42 7.60 -4.58 -2.56
CA PRO A 42 8.72 -3.91 -3.23
C PRO A 42 8.69 -2.39 -2.93
N ILE A 43 9.86 -1.75 -2.84
CA ILE A 43 9.94 -0.30 -2.59
C ILE A 43 9.27 0.49 -3.73
N ASP A 44 9.45 0.02 -4.97
CA ASP A 44 8.83 0.66 -6.15
C ASP A 44 7.31 0.41 -6.24
N HIS A 45 6.74 -0.40 -5.33
CA HIS A 45 5.29 -0.58 -5.22
C HIS A 45 4.59 0.64 -4.57
N ASP A 46 5.33 1.51 -3.86
CA ASP A 46 4.89 2.88 -3.55
C ASP A 46 4.75 3.74 -4.84
N GLY A 47 5.17 3.25 -6.00
CA GLY A 47 4.86 3.85 -7.31
C GLY A 47 3.39 3.73 -7.73
N GLU A 48 2.56 2.97 -6.99
CA GLU A 48 1.14 2.77 -7.29
C GLU A 48 0.18 3.64 -6.45
N TRP A 49 0.67 4.69 -5.78
CA TRP A 49 -0.24 5.70 -5.25
C TRP A 49 -0.90 6.43 -6.42
N GLN A 50 -2.12 6.00 -6.78
CA GLN A 50 -2.93 6.71 -7.74
C GLN A 50 -3.40 8.03 -7.11
N THR A 51 -3.22 9.14 -7.81
CA THR A 51 -3.86 10.40 -7.44
C THR A 51 -5.38 10.19 -7.44
N VAL A 52 -5.95 10.06 -6.24
CA VAL A 52 -7.40 9.91 -6.06
C VAL A 52 -8.10 11.25 -6.23
N LEU A 53 -7.43 12.35 -5.84
CA LEU A 53 -7.95 13.70 -5.98
C LEU A 53 -6.83 14.73 -6.02
N ASN A 54 -6.89 15.63 -7.00
CA ASN A 54 -5.96 16.75 -7.13
C ASN A 54 -6.69 18.07 -6.83
N PHE A 55 -6.53 18.62 -5.62
CA PHE A 55 -7.21 19.85 -5.21
C PHE A 55 -6.81 21.07 -6.04
N SER A 56 -5.63 21.05 -6.67
CA SER A 56 -5.18 22.14 -7.54
C SER A 56 -6.03 22.27 -8.82
N GLU A 57 -6.71 21.20 -9.24
CA GLU A 57 -7.67 21.24 -10.36
C GLU A 57 -8.99 21.93 -9.98
N ILE A 58 -9.31 22.02 -8.68
CA ILE A 58 -10.51 22.71 -8.18
C ILE A 58 -10.28 24.23 -8.16
N ASN A 59 -9.17 24.67 -7.54
CA ASN A 59 -8.76 26.07 -7.56
C ASN A 59 -7.23 26.20 -7.33
N PRO A 60 -6.47 26.66 -8.34
CA PRO A 60 -5.02 26.84 -8.23
C PRO A 60 -4.56 27.84 -7.17
N LYS A 61 -5.44 28.77 -6.74
CA LYS A 61 -5.13 29.81 -5.74
C LYS A 61 -5.44 29.38 -4.31
N GLY A 62 -5.89 28.14 -4.11
CA GLY A 62 -6.29 27.60 -2.81
C GLY A 62 -7.76 27.20 -2.80
N VAL A 63 -8.04 26.16 -2.03
CA VAL A 63 -9.35 25.50 -1.96
C VAL A 63 -9.91 25.66 -0.55
N THR A 64 -11.20 25.96 -0.42
CA THR A 64 -11.83 26.04 0.90
C THR A 64 -12.08 24.65 1.46
N PHE A 65 -12.15 24.52 2.80
CA PHE A 65 -12.50 23.25 3.43
C PHE A 65 -13.87 22.70 2.98
N LYS A 66 -14.82 23.58 2.65
CA LYS A 66 -16.14 23.19 2.13
C LYS A 66 -16.02 22.47 0.78
N ASP A 67 -15.18 22.97 -0.11
CA ASP A 67 -14.99 22.39 -1.44
C ASP A 67 -14.21 21.07 -1.36
N ILE A 68 -13.21 20.98 -0.48
CA ILE A 68 -12.52 19.73 -0.15
C ILE A 68 -13.53 18.69 0.33
N ARG A 69 -14.39 19.05 1.28
CA ARG A 69 -15.42 18.14 1.82
C ARG A 69 -16.42 17.70 0.75
N LYS A 70 -16.76 18.57 -0.20
CA LYS A 70 -17.64 18.22 -1.32
C LYS A 70 -16.97 17.21 -2.25
N ALA A 71 -15.74 17.50 -2.70
CA ALA A 71 -15.01 16.61 -3.61
C ALA A 71 -14.68 15.26 -2.96
N ALA A 72 -14.32 15.24 -1.68
CA ALA A 72 -14.04 13.99 -0.96
C ALA A 72 -15.28 13.09 -0.76
N LYS A 73 -16.50 13.67 -0.76
CA LYS A 73 -17.75 12.87 -0.69
C LYS A 73 -18.00 12.05 -1.95
N GLU A 74 -17.46 12.47 -3.09
CA GLU A 74 -17.64 11.76 -4.37
C GLU A 74 -16.74 10.51 -4.48
N LEU A 75 -15.85 10.31 -3.50
CA LEU A 75 -14.94 9.17 -3.38
C LEU A 75 -15.41 8.08 -2.40
N LEU A 76 -16.54 8.30 -1.72
CA LEU A 76 -17.15 7.39 -0.74
C LEU A 76 -18.45 6.79 -1.29
#